data_AF-A0AAV0QVG0-F1
#
_entry.id   AF-A0AAV0QVG0-F1
#
_cell.length_a   1.000
_cell.length_b   1.000
_cell.length_c   1.000
_cell.angle_alpha   90.00
_cell.angle_beta   90.00
_cell.angle_gamma   90.00
#
_symmetry.space_group_name_H-M   'P 1'
#
loop_
_entity.id
_entity.type
_entity.pdbx_description
1 polymer ?
#
loop_
_entity_poly.entity_id
_entity_poly.type
_entity_poly.pdbx_seq_one_letter_code
_entity_poly.pdbx_strand_id
1 'polypeptide(L)'
;PLLPQLRIVIYILGYSLVFRHWPSGARSEASSCLISLFHGTPAVFLASCAIYSDSNRGFSATNTPFQSAALDFSVAYFFVDLLHYVFFFSPGDALFIGHHLATLFVFLTCRYLVGHGAFAILTLLVLAEVTSFCQNVWTLAGVRKGDSKLAARVYRLLSPPFYAFYSVVRGVLGPVFMYKMGEFYWSGVADGVVPRWIWVSWMVVVIGAISVSIFNGD
;
A
#
# COMPACT_ATOMS: atom_id res chain seq x y z
N PRO A 1 18.88 -0.93 -6.00
CA PRO A 1 18.65 -0.66 -7.44
C PRO A 1 17.97 -1.77 -8.25
N LEU A 2 17.81 -3.02 -7.76
CA LEU A 2 17.21 -4.15 -8.52
C LEU A 2 15.71 -4.39 -8.28
N LEU A 3 15.15 -3.76 -7.23
CA LEU A 3 13.77 -4.01 -6.81
C LEU A 3 12.73 -3.58 -7.86
N PRO A 4 12.83 -2.38 -8.49
CA PRO A 4 11.90 -2.00 -9.56
C PRO A 4 11.97 -2.94 -10.78
N GLN A 5 13.16 -3.40 -11.17
CA GLN A 5 13.37 -4.29 -12.31
C GLN A 5 12.70 -5.64 -12.06
N LEU A 6 12.82 -6.18 -10.85
CA LEU A 6 12.12 -7.42 -10.47
C LEU A 6 10.60 -7.26 -10.63
N ARG A 7 10.03 -6.13 -10.19
CA ARG A 7 8.59 -5.82 -10.35
C ARG A 7 8.19 -5.74 -11.82
N ILE A 8 8.99 -5.05 -12.64
CA ILE A 8 8.77 -4.95 -14.08
C ILE A 8 8.79 -6.34 -14.73
N VAL A 9 9.74 -7.20 -14.36
CA VAL A 9 9.80 -8.58 -14.86
C VAL A 9 8.53 -9.35 -14.48
N ILE A 10 8.10 -9.30 -13.21
CA ILE A 10 6.86 -9.95 -12.75
C ILE A 10 5.66 -9.42 -13.54
N TYR A 11 5.56 -8.11 -13.74
CA TYR A 11 4.50 -7.49 -14.53
C TYR A 11 4.49 -8.01 -15.97
N ILE A 12 5.64 -8.00 -16.66
CA ILE A 12 5.77 -8.45 -18.05
C ILE A 12 5.44 -9.94 -18.17
N LEU A 13 5.89 -10.78 -17.22
CA LEU A 13 5.57 -12.21 -17.19
C LEU A 13 4.08 -12.44 -16.94
N GLY A 14 3.48 -11.69 -16.02
CA GLY A 14 2.04 -11.68 -15.77
C GLY A 14 1.26 -11.37 -17.04
N TYR A 15 1.61 -10.26 -17.69
CA TYR A 15 0.93 -9.77 -18.88
C TYR A 15 1.12 -10.69 -20.08
N SER A 16 2.34 -11.14 -20.33
CA SER A 16 2.70 -11.86 -21.57
C SER A 16 2.46 -13.36 -21.49
N LEU A 17 2.51 -13.96 -20.28
CA LEU A 17 2.44 -15.41 -20.10
C LEU A 17 1.23 -15.83 -19.27
N VAL A 18 1.09 -15.31 -18.05
CA VAL A 18 0.08 -15.79 -17.08
C VAL A 18 -1.34 -15.45 -17.55
N PHE A 19 -1.56 -14.18 -17.91
CA PHE A 19 -2.86 -13.64 -18.30
C PHE A 19 -2.99 -13.49 -19.83
N ARG A 20 -2.16 -14.21 -20.60
CA ARG A 20 -2.06 -14.03 -22.06
C ARG A 20 -3.38 -14.20 -22.82
N HIS A 21 -4.30 -15.00 -22.28
CA HIS A 21 -5.61 -15.28 -22.87
C HIS A 21 -6.73 -14.36 -22.35
N TRP A 22 -6.41 -13.39 -21.50
CA TRP A 22 -7.38 -12.42 -21.01
C TRP A 22 -7.46 -11.23 -21.97
N PRO A 23 -8.62 -10.54 -22.06
CA PRO A 23 -8.74 -9.29 -22.81
C PRO A 23 -7.67 -8.27 -22.38
N SER A 24 -7.18 -7.45 -23.29
CA SER A 24 -6.04 -6.55 -23.06
C SER A 24 -6.18 -5.66 -21.81
N GLY A 25 -7.36 -5.08 -21.57
CA GLY A 25 -7.63 -4.27 -20.37
C GLY A 25 -7.64 -5.08 -19.08
N ALA A 26 -8.32 -6.24 -19.07
CA ALA A 26 -8.31 -7.16 -17.93
C ALA A 26 -6.91 -7.73 -17.65
N ARG A 27 -6.08 -7.84 -18.68
CA ARG A 27 -4.71 -8.38 -18.60
C ARG A 27 -3.76 -7.42 -17.92
N SER A 28 -3.83 -6.12 -18.22
CA SER A 28 -3.01 -5.11 -17.55
C SER A 28 -3.38 -4.99 -16.07
N GLU A 29 -4.68 -4.95 -15.75
CA GLU A 29 -5.17 -4.93 -14.37
C GLU A 29 -4.77 -6.19 -13.59
N ALA A 30 -4.91 -7.38 -14.20
CA ALA A 30 -4.48 -8.62 -13.56
C ALA A 30 -2.96 -8.67 -13.32
N SER A 31 -2.17 -8.04 -14.19
CA SER A 31 -0.70 -7.95 -14.04
C SER A 31 -0.30 -6.99 -12.92
N SER A 32 -1.03 -5.88 -12.76
CA SER A 32 -0.92 -5.00 -11.59
C SER A 32 -1.26 -5.75 -10.30
N CYS A 33 -2.38 -6.49 -10.27
CA CYS A 33 -2.74 -7.34 -9.13
C CYS A 33 -1.65 -8.36 -8.80
N LEU A 34 -1.00 -8.94 -9.82
CA LEU A 34 0.09 -9.89 -9.61
C LEU A 34 1.30 -9.24 -8.94
N ILE A 35 1.77 -8.07 -9.40
CA ILE A 35 2.89 -7.39 -8.74
C ILE A 35 2.53 -6.95 -7.31
N SER A 36 1.27 -6.60 -7.06
CA SER A 36 0.72 -6.30 -5.74
C SER A 36 0.73 -7.53 -4.83
N LEU A 37 0.34 -8.72 -5.32
CA LEU A 37 0.45 -9.98 -4.56
C LEU A 37 1.90 -10.32 -4.17
N PHE A 38 2.85 -10.07 -5.08
CA PHE A 38 4.28 -10.23 -4.78
C PHE A 38 4.84 -9.11 -3.88
N HIS A 39 4.07 -8.06 -3.58
CA HIS A 39 4.45 -6.98 -2.68
C HIS A 39 3.75 -7.10 -1.33
N GLY A 40 2.42 -7.07 -1.28
CA GLY A 40 1.66 -6.84 -0.05
C GLY A 40 1.97 -7.84 1.05
N THR A 41 1.93 -9.15 0.74
CA THR A 41 2.26 -10.17 1.75
C THR A 41 3.72 -10.06 2.21
N PRO A 42 4.74 -10.06 1.32
CA PRO A 42 6.12 -9.79 1.75
C PRO A 42 6.31 -8.46 2.49
N ALA A 43 5.61 -7.39 2.12
CA ALA A 43 5.71 -6.08 2.75
C ALA A 43 5.24 -6.13 4.20
N VAL A 44 4.12 -6.81 4.48
CA VAL A 44 3.63 -7.05 5.85
C VAL A 44 4.69 -7.75 6.68
N PHE A 45 5.29 -8.83 6.16
CA PHE A 45 6.32 -9.57 6.88
C PHE A 45 7.58 -8.73 7.11
N LEU A 46 8.12 -8.10 6.06
CA LEU A 46 9.34 -7.29 6.15
C LEU A 46 9.15 -6.10 7.09
N ALA A 47 8.05 -5.37 6.96
CA ALA A 47 7.74 -4.23 7.82
C ALA A 47 7.53 -4.67 9.28
N SER A 48 6.80 -5.76 9.51
CA SER A 48 6.62 -6.31 10.86
C SER A 48 7.96 -6.71 11.48
N CYS A 49 8.80 -7.47 10.76
CA CYS A 49 10.13 -7.85 11.24
C CYS A 49 11.02 -6.63 11.51
N ALA A 50 10.97 -5.60 10.65
CA ALA A 50 11.71 -4.36 10.84
C ALA A 50 11.24 -3.55 12.07
N ILE A 51 9.94 -3.60 12.39
CA ILE A 51 9.38 -2.98 13.59
C ILE A 51 9.75 -3.79 14.85
N TYR A 52 9.63 -5.12 14.81
CA TYR A 52 9.87 -5.96 15.98
C TYR A 52 11.35 -6.12 16.33
N SER A 53 12.25 -5.97 15.35
CA SER A 53 13.70 -6.03 15.56
C SER A 53 14.30 -4.78 16.19
N ASP A 54 13.54 -3.68 16.27
CA ASP A 54 13.95 -2.46 16.94
C ASP A 54 13.20 -2.28 18.26
N SER A 55 13.93 -2.05 19.35
CA SER A 55 13.34 -1.74 20.65
C SER A 55 12.74 -0.32 20.71
N ASN A 56 13.21 0.60 19.85
CA ASN A 56 12.70 1.96 19.82
C ASN A 56 11.49 2.08 18.89
N ARG A 57 10.31 2.21 19.49
CA ARG A 57 9.02 2.36 18.78
C ARG A 57 8.49 3.80 18.80
N GLY A 58 9.40 4.77 18.86
CA GLY A 58 9.05 6.19 18.82
C GLY A 58 8.61 6.64 17.43
N PHE A 59 7.59 7.49 17.37
CA PHE A 59 7.11 8.08 16.10
C PHE A 59 8.13 9.04 15.44
N SER A 60 9.13 9.52 16.17
CA SER A 60 10.27 10.29 15.63
C SER A 60 11.61 9.55 15.72
N ALA A 61 11.59 8.23 15.99
CA ALA A 61 12.80 7.43 16.06
C ALA A 61 13.55 7.45 14.72
N THR A 62 14.88 7.40 14.78
CA THR A 62 15.74 7.28 13.60
C THR A 62 15.42 5.99 12.86
N ASN A 63 15.34 6.04 11.54
CA ASN A 63 15.07 4.87 10.74
C ASN A 63 16.24 3.89 10.82
N THR A 64 15.96 2.63 11.17
CA THR A 64 16.98 1.59 11.11
C THR A 64 17.30 1.20 9.67
N PRO A 65 18.44 0.54 9.39
CA PRO A 65 18.73 0.01 8.07
C PRO A 65 17.66 -0.96 7.57
N PHE A 66 17.09 -1.77 8.46
CA PHE A 66 16.06 -2.74 8.09
C PHE A 66 14.72 -2.06 7.78
N GLN A 67 14.32 -1.07 8.58
CA GLN A 67 13.15 -0.24 8.29
C GLN A 67 13.31 0.50 6.95
N SER A 68 14.51 1.04 6.69
CA SER A 68 14.86 1.69 5.42
C SER A 68 14.76 0.72 4.23
N ALA A 69 15.22 -0.52 4.39
CA ALA A 69 15.09 -1.54 3.35
C ALA A 69 13.62 -1.93 3.10
N ALA A 70 12.78 -2.00 4.13
CA ALA A 70 11.34 -2.25 4.00
C ALA A 70 10.61 -1.10 3.28
N LEU A 71 11.01 0.15 3.53
CA LEU A 71 10.54 1.31 2.78
C LEU A 71 10.98 1.24 1.31
N ASP A 72 12.26 0.96 1.04
CA ASP A 72 12.79 0.84 -0.33
C ASP A 72 12.10 -0.29 -1.13
N PHE A 73 11.79 -1.40 -0.46
CA PHE A 73 10.99 -2.50 -1.03
C PHE A 73 9.60 -2.06 -1.48
N SER A 74 8.94 -1.23 -0.67
CA SER A 74 7.59 -0.77 -0.96
C SER A 74 7.57 0.39 -1.96
N VAL A 75 8.53 1.32 -1.88
CA VAL A 75 8.73 2.38 -2.88
C VAL A 75 8.87 1.78 -4.28
N ALA A 76 9.66 0.70 -4.43
CA ALA A 76 9.82 0.04 -5.71
C ALA A 76 8.51 -0.53 -6.27
N TYR A 77 7.63 -1.07 -5.42
CA TYR A 77 6.31 -1.54 -5.85
C TYR A 77 5.42 -0.37 -6.26
N PHE A 78 5.17 0.59 -5.35
CA PHE A 78 4.27 1.71 -5.62
C PHE A 78 4.70 2.52 -6.84
N PHE A 79 6.00 2.62 -7.10
CA PHE A 79 6.52 3.28 -8.30
C PHE A 79 6.17 2.53 -9.57
N VAL A 80 6.41 1.22 -9.63
CA VAL A 80 6.12 0.42 -10.83
C VAL A 80 4.62 0.29 -11.08
N ASP A 81 3.82 0.17 -10.02
CA ASP A 81 2.36 0.09 -10.12
C ASP A 81 1.74 1.45 -10.52
N LEU A 82 2.31 2.57 -10.04
CA LEU A 82 1.94 3.89 -10.53
C LEU A 82 2.19 4.05 -12.04
N LEU A 83 3.32 3.55 -12.55
CA LEU A 83 3.58 3.57 -14.00
C LEU A 83 2.51 2.78 -14.76
N HIS A 84 2.07 1.63 -14.24
CA HIS A 84 0.96 0.89 -14.83
C HIS A 84 -0.29 1.79 -14.97
N TYR A 85 -0.73 2.43 -13.88
CA TYR A 85 -1.92 3.29 -13.93
C TYR A 85 -1.75 4.52 -14.82
N VAL A 86 -0.54 5.09 -14.94
CA VAL A 86 -0.28 6.23 -15.83
C VAL A 86 -0.30 5.81 -17.30
N PHE A 87 0.24 4.63 -17.65
CA PHE A 87 0.30 4.16 -19.04
C PHE A 87 -1.01 3.51 -19.53
N PHE A 88 -1.74 2.85 -18.64
CA PHE A 88 -3.00 2.16 -18.94
C PHE A 88 -4.21 2.89 -18.34
N PHE A 89 -4.10 4.21 -18.18
CA PHE A 89 -5.05 5.05 -17.48
C PHE A 89 -6.50 4.87 -17.95
N SER A 90 -7.37 4.56 -17.00
CA SER A 90 -8.82 4.70 -17.14
C SER A 90 -9.33 5.81 -16.20
N PRO A 91 -10.39 6.56 -16.55
CA PRO A 91 -10.93 7.62 -15.67
C PRO A 91 -11.25 7.17 -14.24
N GLY A 92 -11.58 5.88 -14.04
CA GLY A 92 -11.80 5.29 -12.72
C GLY A 92 -10.54 5.15 -11.85
N ASP A 93 -9.34 5.23 -12.45
CA ASP A 93 -8.07 4.97 -11.76
C ASP A 93 -7.48 6.20 -11.06
N ALA A 94 -8.12 7.37 -11.20
CA ALA A 94 -7.60 8.63 -10.65
C ALA A 94 -7.35 8.57 -9.14
N LEU A 95 -8.21 7.87 -8.40
CA LEU A 95 -8.05 7.66 -6.95
C LEU A 95 -6.87 6.73 -6.65
N PHE A 96 -6.67 5.68 -7.44
CA PHE A 96 -5.53 4.77 -7.29
C PHE A 96 -4.21 5.49 -7.60
N ILE A 97 -4.15 6.31 -8.65
CA ILE A 97 -3.00 7.15 -8.97
C ILE A 97 -2.69 8.12 -7.83
N GLY A 98 -3.71 8.83 -7.35
CA GLY A 98 -3.59 9.75 -6.22
C GLY A 98 -3.06 9.04 -4.97
N HIS A 99 -3.60 7.87 -4.65
CA HIS A 99 -3.15 7.03 -3.55
C HIS A 99 -1.69 6.59 -3.70
N HIS A 100 -1.27 6.15 -4.88
CA HIS A 100 0.12 5.72 -5.11
C HIS A 100 1.10 6.88 -5.01
N LEU A 101 0.76 8.04 -5.57
CA LEU A 101 1.55 9.26 -5.45
C LEU A 101 1.69 9.72 -3.99
N ALA A 102 0.57 9.72 -3.27
CA ALA A 102 0.51 10.00 -1.84
C ALA A 102 1.43 9.09 -1.02
N THR A 103 1.31 7.77 -1.21
CA THR A 103 2.12 6.78 -0.50
C THR A 103 3.60 6.91 -0.85
N LEU A 104 3.94 7.12 -2.12
CA LEU A 104 5.32 7.38 -2.55
C LEU A 104 5.88 8.65 -1.91
N PHE A 105 5.11 9.74 -1.87
CA PHE A 105 5.52 10.97 -1.23
C PHE A 105 5.86 10.74 0.25
N VAL A 106 4.98 10.07 1.00
CA VAL A 106 5.21 9.76 2.43
C VAL A 106 6.44 8.87 2.61
N PHE A 107 6.59 7.82 1.80
CA PHE A 107 7.72 6.90 1.92
C PHE A 107 9.04 7.56 1.57
N LEU A 108 9.11 8.30 0.46
CA LEU A 108 10.33 8.96 0.02
C LEU A 108 10.77 10.05 1.00
N THR A 109 9.83 10.84 1.53
CA THR A 109 10.17 11.88 2.51
C THR A 109 10.58 11.28 3.85
N CYS A 110 9.93 10.20 4.32
CA CYS A 110 10.36 9.48 5.51
C CYS A 110 11.75 8.83 5.32
N ARG A 111 11.99 8.20 4.17
CA ARG A 111 13.20 7.43 3.87
C ARG A 111 14.43 8.29 3.55
N TYR A 112 14.26 9.32 2.73
CA TYR A 112 15.38 10.05 2.11
C TYR A 112 15.48 11.51 2.55
N LEU A 113 14.39 12.14 2.97
CA LEU A 113 14.41 13.54 3.36
C LEU A 113 14.61 13.72 4.86
N VAL A 114 13.86 12.98 5.68
CA VAL A 114 13.94 13.10 7.14
C VAL A 114 14.81 12.01 7.75
N GLY A 115 14.67 10.75 7.33
CA GLY A 115 15.39 9.63 7.93
C GLY A 115 14.87 9.23 9.33
N HIS A 116 13.69 9.70 9.70
CA HIS A 116 13.01 9.40 10.96
C HIS A 116 11.53 9.04 10.71
N GLY A 117 10.94 8.32 11.67
CA GLY A 117 9.51 8.03 11.71
C GLY A 117 9.07 6.77 10.95
N ALA A 118 10.01 5.92 10.50
CA ALA A 118 9.67 4.70 9.79
C ALA A 118 8.81 3.74 10.63
N PHE A 119 8.93 3.73 11.96
CA PHE A 119 8.01 2.96 12.82
C PHE A 119 6.53 3.29 12.51
N ALA A 120 6.20 4.57 12.43
CA ALA A 120 4.84 5.04 12.15
C ALA A 120 4.40 4.58 10.76
N ILE A 121 5.23 4.90 9.76
CA ILE A 121 4.94 4.68 8.35
C ILE A 121 4.85 3.19 8.01
N LEU A 122 5.74 2.36 8.57
CA LEU A 122 5.71 0.91 8.38
C LEU A 122 4.54 0.26 9.12
N THR A 123 4.10 0.80 10.26
CA THR A 123 2.90 0.29 10.92
C THR A 123 1.66 0.56 10.07
N LEU A 124 1.55 1.77 9.51
CA LEU A 124 0.49 2.10 8.55
C LEU A 124 0.56 1.24 7.29
N LEU A 125 1.75 0.95 6.77
CA LEU A 125 1.95 0.02 5.66
C LEU A 125 1.45 -1.39 6.03
N VAL A 126 1.75 -1.91 7.22
CA VAL A 126 1.24 -3.21 7.69
C VAL A 126 -0.28 -3.22 7.72
N LEU A 127 -0.90 -2.18 8.29
CA LEU A 127 -2.36 -2.05 8.34
C LEU A 127 -2.97 -1.93 6.94
N ALA A 128 -2.32 -1.24 6.02
CA ALA A 128 -2.78 -1.15 4.63
C ALA A 128 -2.65 -2.50 3.91
N GLU A 129 -1.52 -3.19 4.05
CA GLU A 129 -1.19 -4.36 3.23
C GLU A 129 -1.69 -5.70 3.78
N VAL A 130 -2.06 -5.79 5.06
CA VAL A 130 -2.56 -7.05 5.63
C VAL A 130 -3.83 -7.54 4.94
N THR A 131 -4.63 -6.63 4.37
CA THR A 131 -5.83 -6.95 3.58
C THR A 131 -5.51 -7.18 2.10
N SER A 132 -4.29 -6.89 1.63
CA SER A 132 -3.91 -6.80 0.21
C SER A 132 -4.02 -8.12 -0.52
N PHE A 133 -3.65 -9.24 0.12
CA PHE A 133 -3.83 -10.57 -0.48
C PHE A 133 -5.30 -10.85 -0.80
N CYS A 134 -6.18 -10.65 0.18
CA CYS A 134 -7.62 -10.81 0.00
C CYS A 134 -8.16 -9.84 -1.05
N GLN A 135 -7.73 -8.57 -1.02
CA GLN A 135 -8.14 -7.55 -1.96
C GLN A 135 -7.78 -7.93 -3.40
N ASN A 136 -6.53 -8.33 -3.67
CA ASN A 136 -6.09 -8.70 -5.02
C ASN A 136 -6.77 -9.97 -5.55
N VAL A 137 -6.95 -10.99 -4.69
CA VAL A 137 -7.68 -12.21 -5.09
C VAL A 137 -9.14 -11.87 -5.38
N TRP A 138 -9.75 -11.00 -4.57
CA TRP A 138 -11.11 -10.52 -4.78
C TRP A 138 -11.24 -9.73 -6.09
N THR A 139 -10.31 -8.81 -6.39
CA THR A 139 -10.28 -8.05 -7.65
C THR A 139 -10.14 -8.97 -8.86
N LEU A 140 -9.18 -9.90 -8.86
CA LEU A 140 -8.99 -10.88 -9.94
C LEU A 140 -10.24 -11.75 -10.16
N ALA A 141 -10.88 -12.18 -9.09
CA ALA A 141 -12.14 -12.91 -9.16
C ALA A 141 -13.27 -12.02 -9.71
N GLY A 142 -13.29 -10.74 -9.34
CA GLY A 142 -14.23 -9.73 -9.82
C GLY A 142 -14.15 -9.51 -11.33
N VAL A 143 -12.94 -9.39 -11.87
CA VAL A 143 -12.68 -9.24 -13.32
C VAL A 143 -13.22 -10.43 -14.12
N ARG A 144 -13.21 -11.64 -13.56
CA ARG A 144 -13.63 -12.88 -14.26
C ARG A 144 -14.98 -13.44 -13.83
N LYS A 145 -15.71 -12.80 -12.90
CA LYS A 145 -16.95 -13.37 -12.35
C LYS A 145 -18.06 -13.58 -13.39
N GLY A 146 -18.07 -12.78 -14.46
CA GLY A 146 -19.03 -12.93 -15.56
C GLY A 146 -18.79 -14.18 -16.42
N ASP A 147 -17.52 -14.58 -16.56
CA ASP A 147 -17.11 -15.60 -17.53
C ASP A 147 -16.68 -16.93 -16.88
N SER A 148 -16.51 -16.95 -15.54
CA SER A 148 -16.02 -18.13 -14.81
C SER A 148 -16.85 -18.39 -13.55
N LYS A 149 -17.51 -19.55 -13.51
CA LYS A 149 -18.28 -20.01 -12.34
C LYS A 149 -17.41 -20.10 -11.09
N LEU A 150 -16.14 -20.51 -11.24
CA LEU A 150 -15.19 -20.56 -10.13
C LEU A 150 -14.87 -19.15 -9.63
N ALA A 151 -14.57 -18.20 -10.52
CA ALA A 151 -14.30 -16.82 -10.15
C ALA A 151 -15.51 -16.17 -9.43
N ALA A 152 -16.72 -16.40 -9.94
CA ALA A 152 -17.95 -15.94 -9.29
C ALA A 152 -18.12 -16.52 -7.88
N ARG A 153 -17.78 -17.80 -7.69
CA ARG A 153 -17.84 -18.45 -6.37
C ARG A 153 -16.79 -17.87 -5.42
N VAL A 154 -15.54 -17.71 -5.87
CA VAL A 154 -14.46 -17.11 -5.07
C VAL A 154 -14.82 -15.68 -4.66
N TYR A 155 -15.28 -14.86 -5.61
CA TYR A 155 -15.70 -13.49 -5.36
C TYR A 155 -16.78 -13.42 -4.26
N ARG A 156 -17.86 -14.20 -4.40
CA ARG A 156 -18.95 -14.22 -3.41
C ARG A 156 -18.52 -14.72 -2.03
N LEU A 157 -17.65 -15.73 -1.97
CA LEU A 157 -17.18 -16.29 -0.69
C LEU A 157 -16.21 -15.34 0.01
N LEU A 158 -15.36 -14.64 -0.75
CA LEU A 158 -14.33 -13.76 -0.22
C LEU A 158 -14.88 -12.37 0.15
N SER A 159 -15.92 -11.90 -0.54
CA SER A 159 -16.54 -10.58 -0.29
C SER A 159 -16.87 -10.31 1.18
N PRO A 160 -17.70 -11.11 1.89
CA PRO A 160 -18.05 -10.80 3.28
C PRO A 160 -16.86 -10.74 4.25
N PRO A 161 -15.95 -11.75 4.29
CA PRO A 161 -14.81 -11.68 5.20
C PRO A 161 -13.80 -10.60 4.79
N PHE A 162 -13.64 -10.33 3.48
CA PHE A 162 -12.81 -9.23 3.00
C PHE A 162 -13.33 -7.89 3.52
N TYR A 163 -14.61 -7.58 3.32
CA TYR A 163 -15.20 -6.33 3.79
C TYR A 163 -15.10 -6.18 5.30
N ALA A 164 -15.45 -7.22 6.07
CA ALA A 164 -15.32 -7.17 7.52
C ALA A 164 -13.88 -6.89 7.97
N PHE A 165 -12.90 -7.59 7.38
CA PHE A 165 -11.50 -7.40 7.73
C PHE A 165 -10.97 -6.02 7.30
N TYR A 166 -11.33 -5.59 6.08
CA TYR A 166 -10.99 -4.27 5.55
C TYR A 166 -11.55 -3.16 6.42
N SER A 167 -12.83 -3.22 6.81
CA SER A 167 -13.46 -2.22 7.67
C SER A 167 -12.80 -2.13 9.04
N VAL A 168 -12.44 -3.25 9.67
CA VAL A 168 -11.73 -3.22 10.95
C VAL A 168 -10.35 -2.60 10.81
N VAL A 169 -9.54 -3.10 9.87
CA VAL A 169 -8.13 -2.68 9.80
C VAL A 169 -8.00 -1.25 9.26
N ARG A 170 -8.65 -0.95 8.14
CA ARG A 170 -8.52 0.36 7.48
C ARG A 170 -9.51 1.39 7.98
N GLY A 171 -10.71 0.97 8.38
CA GLY A 171 -11.76 1.86 8.88
C GLY A 171 -11.67 2.16 10.39
N VAL A 172 -10.95 1.36 11.18
CA VAL A 172 -10.81 1.56 12.62
C VAL A 172 -9.35 1.64 13.07
N LEU A 173 -8.56 0.58 12.86
CA LEU A 173 -7.19 0.52 13.39
C LEU A 173 -6.28 1.59 12.77
N GLY A 174 -6.36 1.80 11.45
CA GLY A 174 -5.65 2.87 10.74
C GLY A 174 -5.95 4.26 11.32
N PRO A 175 -7.23 4.70 11.37
CA PRO A 175 -7.62 5.98 11.98
C PRO A 175 -7.17 6.15 13.44
N VAL A 176 -7.32 5.11 14.27
CA VAL A 176 -6.87 5.15 15.67
C VAL A 176 -5.35 5.34 15.76
N PHE A 177 -4.58 4.66 14.91
CA PHE A 177 -3.14 4.83 14.86
C PHE A 177 -2.74 6.23 14.37
N MET A 178 -3.43 6.74 13.34
CA MET A 178 -3.24 8.09 12.84
C MET A 178 -3.50 9.15 13.90
N TYR A 179 -4.56 9.00 14.70
CA TYR A 179 -4.82 9.89 15.82
C TYR A 179 -3.65 9.94 16.81
N LYS A 180 -3.12 8.78 17.22
CA LYS A 180 -1.96 8.69 18.13
C LYS A 180 -0.70 9.32 17.54
N MET A 181 -0.46 9.09 16.24
CA MET A 181 0.65 9.70 15.52
C MET A 181 0.49 11.24 15.50
N GLY A 182 -0.72 11.74 15.24
CA GLY A 182 -1.03 13.17 15.24
C GLY A 182 -0.84 13.82 16.61
N GLU A 183 -1.35 13.20 17.68
CA GLU A 183 -1.17 13.65 19.06
C GLU A 183 0.32 13.76 19.42
N PHE A 184 1.11 12.76 19.06
CA PHE A 184 2.54 12.77 19.28
C PHE A 184 3.24 13.94 18.59
N TYR A 185 2.99 14.16 17.29
CA TYR A 185 3.64 15.27 16.58
C TYR A 185 3.14 16.64 17.07
N TRP A 186 1.86 16.75 17.41
CA TRP A 186 1.26 17.98 17.95
C TRP A 186 1.83 18.36 19.32
N SER A 187 2.22 17.39 20.14
CA SER A 187 2.81 17.62 21.46
C SER A 187 4.14 18.40 21.43
N GLY A 188 4.79 18.51 20.26
CA GLY A 188 6.09 19.17 20.10
C GLY A 188 7.28 18.27 20.47
N VAL A 189 7.06 17.04 20.96
CA VAL A 189 8.15 16.10 21.31
C VAL A 189 9.06 15.76 20.12
N ALA A 190 8.54 15.89 18.90
CA ALA A 190 9.30 15.67 17.66
C ALA A 190 9.91 16.96 17.06
N ASP A 191 9.75 18.11 17.71
CA ASP A 191 10.26 19.38 17.19
C ASP A 191 11.80 19.32 17.05
N GLY A 192 12.30 19.79 15.91
CA GLY A 192 13.73 19.72 15.56
C GLY A 192 14.18 18.37 14.98
N VAL A 193 13.35 17.32 15.02
CA VAL A 193 13.64 16.02 14.41
C VAL A 193 12.88 15.84 13.10
N VAL A 194 11.54 16.02 13.14
CA VAL A 194 10.69 15.95 11.94
C VAL A 194 10.13 17.34 11.68
N PRO A 195 10.48 18.00 10.54
CA PRO A 195 9.96 19.33 10.24
C PRO A 195 8.43 19.36 10.25
N ARG A 196 7.84 20.42 10.81
CA ARG A 196 6.37 20.50 10.98
C ARG A 196 5.60 20.34 9.68
N TRP A 197 6.07 20.96 8.60
CA TRP A 197 5.44 20.85 7.29
C TRP A 197 5.44 19.40 6.75
N ILE A 198 6.45 18.59 7.11
CA ILE A 198 6.53 17.18 6.71
C ILE A 198 5.45 16.37 7.39
N TRP A 199 5.43 16.34 8.72
CA TRP A 199 4.47 15.47 9.41
C TRP A 199 3.03 15.96 9.17
N VAL A 200 2.79 17.28 9.06
CA VAL A 200 1.47 17.81 8.66
C VAL A 200 1.09 17.29 7.28
N SER A 201 2.02 17.32 6.32
CA SER A 201 1.75 16.79 4.98
C SER A 201 1.44 15.29 4.99
N TRP A 202 2.16 14.49 5.81
CA TRP A 202 1.86 13.07 5.98
C TRP A 202 0.46 12.85 6.55
N MET A 203 0.09 13.60 7.60
CA MET A 203 -1.23 13.52 8.21
C MET A 203 -2.33 13.84 7.20
N VAL A 204 -2.21 14.95 6.46
CA VAL A 204 -3.21 15.36 5.46
C VAL A 204 -3.37 14.30 4.37
N VAL A 205 -2.25 13.81 3.83
CA VAL A 205 -2.26 12.85 2.74
C VAL A 205 -2.87 11.51 3.17
N VAL A 206 -2.48 10.99 4.34
CA VAL A 206 -2.99 9.70 4.84
C VAL A 206 -4.46 9.80 5.27
N ILE A 207 -4.87 10.89 5.93
CA ILE A 207 -6.28 11.12 6.27
C ILE A 207 -7.14 11.24 5.01
N GLY A 208 -6.64 11.93 3.98
CA GLY A 208 -7.30 12.02 2.68
C GLY A 208 -7.51 10.63 2.07
N ALA A 209 -6.47 9.80 2.05
CA ALA A 209 -6.55 8.43 1.52
C ALA A 209 -7.56 7.55 2.28
N ILE A 210 -7.56 7.61 3.62
CA ILE A 210 -8.52 6.88 4.46
C ILE A 210 -9.95 7.38 4.21
N SER A 211 -10.16 8.71 4.16
CA SER A 211 -11.49 9.29 3.97
C SER A 211 -12.08 8.88 2.61
N VAL A 212 -11.29 8.98 1.55
CA VAL A 212 -11.68 8.54 0.19
C VAL A 212 -12.05 7.05 0.18
N SER A 213 -11.26 6.21 0.86
CA SER A 213 -11.53 4.77 0.98
C SER A 213 -12.86 4.47 1.69
N ILE A 214 -13.24 5.26 2.69
CA ILE A 214 -14.51 5.10 3.42
C ILE A 214 -15.70 5.63 2.59
N PHE A 215 -15.55 6.76 1.90
CA PHE A 215 -16.67 7.42 1.20
C PHE A 215 -16.93 6.88 -0.20
N ASN A 216 -15.92 6.35 -0.89
CA ASN A 216 -16.11 5.80 -2.24
C ASN A 216 -16.44 4.31 -2.27
N GLY A 217 -16.44 3.63 -1.11
CA GLY A 217 -16.94 2.26 -0.95
C GLY A 217 -16.72 1.37 -2.16
N ASP A 218 -15.49 0.89 -2.36
CA ASP A 218 -15.25 -0.26 -3.25
C ASP A 218 -16.15 -1.44 -2.85
#